data_AF-A0A920RSC6-F1
#
_entry.id   AF-A0A920RSC6-F1
#
_cell.length_a   1.000
_cell.length_b   1.000
_cell.length_c   1.000
_cell.angle_alpha   90.00
_cell.angle_beta   90.00
_cell.angle_gamma   90.00
#
_symmetry.space_group_name_H-M   'P 1'
#
loop_
_entity.id
_entity.type
_entity.pdbx_description
1 polymer ?
#
loop_
_entity_poly.entity_id
_entity_poly.type
_entity_poly.pdbx_seq_one_letter_code
_entity_poly.pdbx_strand_id
1 'polypeptide(L)'
;MGPKSARRMVLHLLEKDREAGKVLAESLELTLSNVGQCHECRIFSEQEICIICSDKKRDQTTLCVVEAVSDVFAIEESHQYRGKYFILHGHLSP
;
A
#
# COMPACT_ATOMS: atom_id res chain seq x y z
N MET A 1 -14.49 -6.45 2.15
CA MET A 1 -15.59 -5.69 2.79
C MET A 1 -16.93 -6.28 2.35
N GLY A 2 -17.80 -6.70 3.28
CA GLY A 2 -19.13 -7.22 2.94
C GLY A 2 -20.22 -6.14 2.93
N PRO A 3 -21.37 -6.37 2.26
CA PRO A 3 -22.43 -5.37 2.08
C PRO A 3 -23.02 -4.85 3.40
N LYS A 4 -23.17 -5.72 4.42
CA LYS A 4 -23.64 -5.32 5.76
C LYS A 4 -22.67 -4.36 6.47
N SER A 5 -21.36 -4.62 6.36
CA SER A 5 -20.34 -3.79 6.99
C SER A 5 -20.25 -2.42 6.31
N ALA A 6 -20.27 -2.39 4.98
CA ALA A 6 -20.24 -1.16 4.19
C ALA A 6 -21.43 -0.23 4.53
N ARG A 7 -22.66 -0.78 4.58
CA ARG A 7 -23.86 -0.01 4.96
C ARG A 7 -23.72 0.60 6.35
N ARG A 8 -23.22 -0.16 7.33
CA ARG A 8 -23.02 0.33 8.69
C ARG A 8 -22.01 1.49 8.74
N MET A 9 -20.92 1.41 7.98
CA MET A 9 -19.92 2.49 7.90
C MET A 9 -20.51 3.77 7.31
N VAL A 10 -21.29 3.67 6.23
CA VAL A 10 -21.92 4.83 5.60
C VAL A 10 -22.92 5.51 6.54
N LEU A 11 -23.80 4.74 7.19
CA LEU A 11 -24.76 5.30 8.16
C LEU A 11 -24.06 5.98 9.33
N HIS A 12 -22.97 5.39 9.84
CA HIS A 12 -22.19 5.99 10.91
C HIS A 12 -21.63 7.38 10.53
N LEU A 13 -21.06 7.52 9.33
CA LEU A 13 -20.56 8.81 8.85
C LEU A 13 -21.70 9.83 8.67
N LEU A 14 -22.86 9.42 8.18
CA LEU A 14 -23.98 10.33 7.96
C LEU A 14 -24.62 10.85 9.26
N GLU A 15 -24.70 10.00 10.27
CA GLU A 15 -25.39 10.26 11.54
C GLU A 15 -24.48 10.91 12.59
N LYS A 16 -23.21 10.50 12.65
CA LYS A 16 -22.32 10.87 13.75
C LYS A 16 -21.11 11.69 13.33
N ASP A 17 -20.62 11.53 12.10
CA ASP A 17 -19.33 12.12 11.73
C ASP A 17 -19.25 12.51 10.25
N ARG A 18 -20.09 13.49 9.88
CA ARG A 18 -20.22 13.93 8.48
C ARG A 18 -18.97 14.64 7.98
N GLU A 19 -18.32 15.42 8.83
CA GLU A 19 -17.09 16.12 8.47
C GLU A 19 -15.92 15.15 8.30
N ALA A 20 -15.76 14.14 9.17
CA ALA A 20 -14.78 13.08 8.91
C ALA A 20 -15.08 12.32 7.61
N GLY A 21 -16.36 12.12 7.28
CA GLY A 21 -16.76 11.54 6.00
C GLY A 21 -16.29 12.35 4.79
N LYS A 22 -16.35 13.69 4.84
CA LYS A 22 -15.82 14.56 3.77
C LYS A 22 -14.30 14.50 3.68
N VAL A 23 -13.61 14.59 4.83
CA VAL A 23 -12.14 14.50 4.89
C VAL A 23 -11.66 13.16 4.33
N LEU A 24 -12.35 12.06 4.65
CA LEU A 24 -12.04 10.74 4.12
C LEU A 24 -12.21 10.69 2.60
N ALA A 25 -13.29 11.26 2.06
CA ALA A 25 -13.55 11.30 0.63
C ALA A 25 -12.45 12.07 -0.12
N GLU A 26 -12.09 13.26 0.36
CA GLU A 26 -11.02 14.08 -0.20
C GLU A 26 -9.66 13.38 -0.12
N SER A 27 -9.34 12.76 1.02
CA SER A 27 -8.09 12.01 1.18
C SER A 27 -8.00 10.82 0.23
N LEU A 28 -9.10 10.11 0.02
CA LEU A 28 -9.17 9.00 -0.94
C LEU A 28 -8.97 9.50 -2.37
N GLU A 29 -9.62 10.59 -2.76
CA GLU A 29 -9.48 11.20 -4.08
C GLU A 29 -8.04 11.63 -4.35
N LEU A 30 -7.41 12.29 -3.39
CA LEU A 30 -6.01 12.70 -3.44
C LEU A 30 -5.07 11.49 -3.60
N THR A 31 -5.29 10.45 -2.79
CA THR A 31 -4.48 9.23 -2.82
C THR A 31 -4.61 8.51 -4.17
N LEU A 32 -5.84 8.36 -4.68
CA LEU A 32 -6.10 7.70 -5.97
C LEU A 32 -5.47 8.46 -7.15
N SER A 33 -5.30 9.78 -7.03
CA SER A 33 -4.72 10.62 -8.08
C SER A 33 -3.19 10.67 -8.03
N ASN A 34 -2.60 10.59 -6.84
CA ASN A 34 -1.18 10.86 -6.63
C ASN A 34 -0.34 9.60 -6.38
N VAL A 35 -0.95 8.50 -5.93
CA VAL A 35 -0.21 7.27 -5.64
C VAL A 35 -0.06 6.45 -6.92
N GLY A 36 1.19 6.31 -7.36
CA GLY A 36 1.60 5.43 -8.44
C GLY A 36 2.28 4.16 -7.92
N GLN A 37 3.10 3.56 -8.78
CA GLN A 37 3.98 2.45 -8.43
C GLN A 37 5.44 2.88 -8.55
N CYS A 38 6.26 2.45 -7.60
CA CYS A 38 7.71 2.58 -7.67
C CYS A 38 8.25 1.90 -8.94
N HIS A 39 9.11 2.60 -9.68
CA HIS A 39 9.68 2.10 -10.94
C HIS A 39 10.59 0.87 -10.74
N GLU A 40 11.20 0.70 -9.57
CA GLU A 40 12.09 -0.43 -9.28
C GLU A 40 11.36 -1.66 -8.72
N CYS A 41 10.53 -1.49 -7.68
CA CYS A 41 9.96 -2.60 -6.92
C CYS A 41 8.45 -2.76 -7.08
N ARG A 42 7.78 -1.79 -7.71
CA ARG A 42 6.33 -1.73 -7.92
C ARG A 42 5.47 -1.60 -6.65
N ILE A 43 6.05 -1.19 -5.52
CA ILE A 43 5.28 -0.81 -4.33
C ILE A 43 4.52 0.49 -4.59
N PHE A 44 3.37 0.67 -3.94
CA PHE A 44 2.64 1.93 -4.02
C PHE A 44 3.44 3.08 -3.39
N SER A 45 3.59 4.18 -4.13
CA SER A 45 4.34 5.35 -3.68
C SER A 45 3.89 6.60 -4.43
N GLU A 46 3.97 7.76 -3.75
CA GLU A 46 3.83 9.08 -4.38
C GLU A 46 5.11 9.52 -5.12
N GLN A 47 6.21 8.79 -4.93
CA GLN A 47 7.51 9.05 -5.54
C GLN A 47 7.78 8.02 -6.64
N GLU A 48 8.54 8.41 -7.67
CA GLU A 48 8.98 7.49 -8.73
C GLU A 48 9.80 6.32 -8.16
N ILE A 49 10.60 6.58 -7.13
CA ILE A 49 11.40 5.59 -6.41
C ILE A 49 11.00 5.64 -4.93
N CYS A 50 10.52 4.53 -4.39
CA CYS A 50 10.06 4.46 -3.01
C CYS A 50 11.22 4.58 -1.99
N ILE A 51 10.86 4.80 -0.73
CA ILE A 51 11.79 4.90 0.40
C ILE A 51 12.65 3.64 0.60
N ILE A 52 12.14 2.46 0.26
CA ILE A 52 12.87 1.18 0.37
C ILE A 52 13.96 1.12 -0.70
N CYS A 53 13.62 1.43 -1.95
CA CYS A 53 14.55 1.36 -3.08
C CYS A 53 15.66 2.42 -3.01
N SER A 54 15.32 3.60 -2.49
CA SER A 54 16.25 4.73 -2.33
C SER A 54 17.15 4.63 -1.09
N ASP A 55 16.83 3.74 -0.13
CA ASP A 55 17.64 3.55 1.07
C ASP A 55 18.97 2.84 0.75
N LYS A 56 20.07 3.58 0.84
CA LYS A 56 21.44 3.09 0.62
C LYS A 56 21.94 2.13 1.70
N LYS A 57 21.26 2.03 2.85
CA LYS A 57 21.61 1.10 3.92
C LYS A 57 21.09 -0.31 3.65
N ARG A 58 20.18 -0.48 2.69
CA ARG A 58 19.67 -1.78 2.27
C ARG A 58 20.68 -2.53 1.42
N ASP A 59 20.63 -3.84 1.54
CA ASP A 59 21.44 -4.74 0.73
C ASP A 59 20.92 -4.72 -0.72
N GLN A 60 21.79 -4.32 -1.65
CA GLN A 60 21.47 -4.24 -3.08
C GLN A 60 21.71 -5.57 -3.81
N THR A 61 22.29 -6.57 -3.15
CA THR A 61 22.61 -7.87 -3.73
C THR A 61 21.49 -8.89 -3.54
N THR A 62 20.53 -8.60 -2.66
CA THR A 62 19.40 -9.48 -2.35
C THR A 62 18.06 -8.82 -2.72
N LEU A 63 17.21 -9.61 -3.39
CA LEU A 63 15.87 -9.21 -3.82
C LEU A 63 14.84 -10.23 -3.35
N CYS A 64 13.86 -9.80 -2.57
CA CYS A 64 12.73 -10.61 -2.14
C CYS A 64 11.54 -10.37 -3.07
N VAL A 65 11.17 -11.40 -3.82
CA VAL A 65 10.01 -11.35 -4.71
C VAL A 65 8.77 -11.77 -3.93
N VAL A 66 7.72 -10.95 -3.98
CA VAL A 66 6.47 -11.17 -3.25
C VAL A 66 5.26 -11.03 -4.17
N GLU A 67 4.13 -11.63 -3.80
CA GLU A 67 2.91 -11.58 -4.60
C GLU A 67 2.23 -10.23 -4.46
N ALA A 68 2.08 -9.75 -3.22
CA ALA A 68 1.31 -8.55 -2.88
C ALA A 68 2.08 -7.58 -1.99
N VAL A 69 1.62 -6.33 -1.96
CA VAL A 69 2.19 -5.28 -1.10
C VAL A 69 2.05 -5.63 0.39
N SER A 70 0.99 -6.35 0.78
CA SER A 70 0.80 -6.83 2.16
C SER A 70 1.95 -7.71 2.64
N ASP A 71 2.56 -8.48 1.75
CA ASP A 71 3.65 -9.40 2.09
C ASP A 71 4.92 -8.60 2.44
N VAL A 72 5.16 -7.48 1.74
CA VAL A 72 6.25 -6.55 2.08
C VAL A 72 6.06 -6.04 3.51
N PHE A 73 4.86 -5.59 3.88
CA PHE A 73 4.60 -5.10 5.22
C PHE A 73 4.80 -6.17 6.29
N ALA A 74 4.32 -7.39 6.04
CA ALA A 74 4.52 -8.51 6.96
C ALA A 74 6.01 -8.84 7.17
N ILE A 75 6.83 -8.77 6.12
CA ILE A 75 8.28 -8.99 6.23
C ILE A 75 8.97 -7.81 6.94
N GLU A 76 8.61 -6.57 6.62
CA GLU A 76 9.18 -5.38 7.25
C GLU A 76 8.90 -5.30 8.76
N GLU A 77 7.72 -5.73 9.21
CA GLU A 77 7.37 -5.82 10.64
C GLU A 77 8.29 -6.75 11.44
N SER A 78 8.91 -7.75 10.79
CA SER A 78 9.87 -8.63 11.45
C SER A 78 11.20 -7.93 11.76
N HIS A 79 11.53 -6.85 11.07
CA HIS A 79 12.82 -6.15 11.11
C HIS A 79 14.06 -7.03 10.84
N GLN A 80 13.87 -8.24 10.28
CA GLN A 80 14.95 -9.19 10.00
C GLN A 80 15.46 -9.14 8.56
N TYR A 81 14.70 -8.54 7.65
CA TYR A 81 15.07 -8.40 6.25
C TYR A 81 15.61 -7.00 5.96
N ARG A 82 16.72 -6.93 5.20
CA ARG A 82 17.38 -5.67 4.81
C ARG A 82 17.59 -5.52 3.30
N GLY A 83 17.16 -6.49 2.50
CA GLY A 83 17.27 -6.42 1.05
C GLY A 83 16.17 -5.55 0.41
N LYS A 84 16.14 -5.55 -0.92
CA LYS A 84 15.09 -4.90 -1.73
C LYS A 84 13.92 -5.86 -2.00
N TYR A 85 12.79 -5.33 -2.44
CA TYR A 85 11.63 -6.14 -2.83
C TYR A 85 11.32 -6.01 -4.31
N PHE A 86 10.56 -6.96 -4.84
CA PHE A 86 9.86 -6.83 -6.12
C PHE A 86 8.46 -7.44 -6.02
N ILE A 87 7.43 -6.66 -6.34
CA ILE A 87 6.03 -7.06 -6.15
C ILE A 87 5.42 -7.46 -7.49
N LEU A 88 4.85 -8.66 -7.54
CA LEU A 88 4.27 -9.24 -8.75
C LEU A 88 2.88 -8.68 -9.08
N HIS A 89 2.10 -8.30 -8.07
CA HIS A 89 0.68 -7.91 -8.18
C HIS A 89 -0.21 -9.05 -8.70
N GLY A 90 0.02 -10.25 -8.18
CA GLY A 90 -0.74 -11.46 -8.49
C GLY A 90 0.15 -12.63 -8.93
N HIS A 91 -0.48 -13.78 -9.10
CA HIS A 91 0.17 -15.02 -9.52
C HIS A 91 -0.28 -15.43 -10.93
N LEU A 92 0.56 -16.19 -11.62
CA LEU A 92 0.18 -16.87 -12.86
C LEU A 92 -0.67 -18.11 -12.49
N SER A 93 -1.97 -18.07 -12.78
CA SER A 93 -2.84 -19.25 -12.81
C SER A 93 -2.95 -19.74 -14.26
N PRO A 94 -2.34 -20.89 -14.63
CA PRO A 94 -2.49 -21.50 -15.94
C PRO A 94 -3.87 -22.14 -16.17
#